data_AF-A0A8T4QGL1-F1
#
_entry.id   AF-A0A8T4QGL1-F1
#
_cell.length_a   1.000
_cell.length_b   1.000
_cell.length_c   1.000
_cell.angle_alpha   90.00
_cell.angle_beta   90.00
_cell.angle_gamma   90.00
#
_symmetry.space_group_name_H-M   'P 1'
#
loop_
_entity.id
_entity.type
_entity.pdbx_description
1 polymer ?
#
loop_
_entity_poly.entity_id
_entity_poly.type
_entity_poly.pdbx_seq_one_letter_code
_entity_poly.pdbx_strand_id
1 'polypeptide(L)'
;MIQQLQQVFHSIIKSLEVLYVIEDAKPCARILIFEDELHKVIDFLKDKRINAAISNFKVVKQSTQSEFYSDKSIKIPKDSAQKGYFFVYLSKSKETAEKAKLAEESNNHKELGLLLGYPKCCCEFFEKNFNEKNADLTLKTLENSDGYEFTFYNNIAARHFDVSLLSHFPHSFECKPSIEIAKNNLKIINKYSKQLAVMFSGILQGVVVYTLEEGIFLLRKYEKINDEIIHGDVLTTAKSKLYYLLSSNKKLRIV
;
A
#
# COMPACT_ATOMS: atom_id res chain seq x y z
N MET A 1 -1.97 -20.68 4.26
CA MET A 1 -1.27 -19.89 3.22
C MET A 1 -0.81 -18.54 3.76
N ILE A 2 -1.71 -17.64 4.18
CA ILE A 2 -1.32 -16.27 4.61
C ILE A 2 -0.29 -16.27 5.76
N GLN A 3 -0.47 -17.10 6.79
CA GLN A 3 0.49 -17.19 7.90
C GLN A 3 1.89 -17.61 7.44
N GLN A 4 1.99 -18.55 6.48
CA GLN A 4 3.26 -18.96 5.89
C GLN A 4 3.92 -17.80 5.15
N LEU A 5 3.14 -17.03 4.38
CA LEU A 5 3.64 -15.85 3.68
C LEU A 5 4.14 -14.79 4.67
N GLN A 6 3.41 -14.55 5.77
CA GLN A 6 3.82 -13.58 6.80
C GLN A 6 5.14 -13.94 7.49
N GLN A 7 5.44 -15.23 7.66
CA GLN A 7 6.74 -15.70 8.19
C GLN A 7 7.92 -15.45 7.24
N VAL A 8 7.65 -15.26 5.95
CA VAL A 8 8.66 -15.00 4.91
C VAL A 8 8.80 -13.51 4.64
N PHE A 9 7.69 -12.78 4.52
CA PHE A 9 7.69 -11.39 4.06
C PHE A 9 7.56 -10.35 5.18
N HIS A 10 7.27 -10.79 6.42
CA HIS A 10 7.21 -9.96 7.63
C HIS A 10 6.24 -8.76 7.56
N SER A 11 5.35 -8.73 6.57
CA SER A 11 4.32 -7.72 6.35
C SER A 11 3.09 -8.37 5.74
N ILE A 12 1.91 -7.95 6.19
CA ILE A 12 0.64 -8.43 5.69
C ILE A 12 0.45 -7.98 4.24
N ILE A 13 0.67 -6.69 3.91
CA ILE A 13 0.45 -6.22 2.53
C ILE A 13 1.42 -6.89 1.54
N LYS A 14 2.69 -7.09 1.92
CA LYS A 14 3.65 -7.84 1.06
C LYS A 14 3.24 -9.29 0.87
N SER A 15 2.75 -9.93 1.93
CA SER A 15 2.23 -11.30 1.86
C SER A 15 1.03 -11.40 0.92
N LEU A 16 0.13 -10.41 0.97
CA LEU A 16 -1.05 -10.37 0.12
C LEU A 16 -0.70 -10.11 -1.35
N GLU A 17 0.29 -9.26 -1.65
CA GLU A 17 0.80 -9.07 -3.01
C GLU A 17 1.23 -10.39 -3.67
N VAL A 18 1.94 -11.24 -2.92
CA VAL A 18 2.35 -12.58 -3.39
C VAL A 18 1.15 -13.49 -3.54
N LEU A 19 0.22 -13.47 -2.58
CA LEU A 19 -1.01 -14.25 -2.64
C LEU A 19 -1.85 -13.90 -3.87
N TYR A 20 -1.97 -12.62 -4.22
CA TYR A 20 -2.73 -12.19 -5.39
C TYR A 20 -2.13 -12.68 -6.70
N VAL A 21 -0.80 -12.79 -6.79
CA VAL A 21 -0.15 -13.43 -7.94
C VAL A 21 -0.38 -14.94 -7.95
N ILE A 22 -0.33 -15.62 -6.80
CA ILE A 22 -0.64 -17.05 -6.68
C ILE A 22 -2.07 -17.35 -7.17
N GLU A 23 -3.02 -16.48 -6.83
CA GLU A 23 -4.45 -16.61 -7.13
C GLU A 23 -4.86 -16.02 -8.49
N ASP A 24 -3.91 -15.66 -9.35
CA ASP A 24 -4.18 -15.06 -10.68
C ASP A 24 -4.98 -13.75 -10.63
N ALA A 25 -5.04 -13.11 -9.46
CA ALA A 25 -5.71 -11.84 -9.25
C ALA A 25 -4.82 -10.65 -9.63
N LYS A 26 -3.49 -10.84 -9.62
CA LYS A 26 -2.52 -9.89 -10.17
C LYS A 26 -1.60 -10.57 -11.18
N PRO A 27 -1.33 -9.94 -12.34
CA PRO A 27 -0.38 -10.47 -13.31
C PRO A 27 1.08 -10.37 -12.82
N CYS A 28 1.39 -9.35 -12.03
CA CYS A 28 2.72 -9.11 -11.46
C CYS A 28 2.59 -8.33 -10.16
N ALA A 29 3.50 -8.52 -9.21
CA ALA A 29 3.60 -7.70 -8.01
C ALA A 29 5.03 -7.15 -7.84
N ARG A 30 5.13 -6.01 -7.15
CA ARG A 30 6.41 -5.36 -6.82
C ARG A 30 6.53 -5.24 -5.30
N ILE A 31 7.54 -5.89 -4.72
CA ILE A 31 7.79 -5.88 -3.28
C ILE A 31 9.23 -5.44 -2.98
N LEU A 32 9.42 -4.82 -1.81
CA LEU A 32 10.73 -4.45 -1.29
C LEU A 32 11.25 -5.56 -0.37
N ILE A 33 12.42 -6.11 -0.68
CA ILE A 33 13.08 -7.16 0.09
C ILE A 33 14.44 -6.66 0.54
N PHE A 34 14.74 -6.79 1.84
CA PHE A 34 16.05 -6.42 2.37
C PHE A 34 17.11 -7.39 1.84
N GLU A 35 18.29 -6.89 1.50
CA GLU A 35 19.30 -7.71 0.82
C GLU A 35 19.68 -9.00 1.56
N ASP A 36 19.70 -8.98 2.90
CA ASP A 36 20.02 -10.16 3.71
C ASP A 36 18.93 -11.26 3.62
N GLU A 37 17.70 -10.88 3.30
CA GLU A 37 16.54 -11.80 3.19
C GLU A 37 16.31 -12.28 1.76
N LEU A 38 17.03 -11.71 0.79
CA LEU A 38 16.75 -11.90 -0.64
C LEU A 38 16.82 -13.37 -1.06
N HIS A 39 17.85 -14.10 -0.61
CA HIS A 39 18.02 -15.52 -0.95
C HIS A 39 16.82 -16.37 -0.47
N LYS A 40 16.42 -16.21 0.80
CA LYS A 40 15.28 -16.90 1.40
C LYS A 40 13.98 -16.63 0.64
N VAL A 41 13.76 -15.37 0.26
CA VAL A 41 12.56 -14.98 -0.51
C VAL A 41 12.58 -15.58 -1.90
N ILE A 42 13.72 -15.54 -2.60
CA ILE A 42 13.84 -16.10 -3.96
C ILE A 42 13.63 -17.61 -3.96
N ASP A 43 14.17 -18.33 -2.98
CA ASP A 43 13.98 -19.77 -2.87
C ASP A 43 12.52 -20.12 -2.57
N PHE A 44 11.87 -19.37 -1.68
CA PHE A 44 10.42 -19.51 -1.45
C PHE A 44 9.59 -19.30 -2.74
N LEU A 45 9.92 -18.28 -3.54
CA LEU A 45 9.21 -18.01 -4.80
C LEU A 45 9.43 -19.13 -5.83
N LYS A 46 10.63 -19.69 -5.93
CA LYS A 46 10.92 -20.86 -6.78
C LYS A 46 10.08 -22.07 -6.39
N ASP A 47 9.97 -22.36 -5.09
CA ASP A 47 9.15 -23.47 -4.57
C ASP A 47 7.67 -23.31 -4.94
N LYS A 48 7.20 -22.05 -5.02
CA LYS A 48 5.83 -21.72 -5.46
C LYS A 48 5.69 -21.59 -6.98
N ARG A 49 6.74 -21.88 -7.76
CA ARG A 49 6.80 -21.71 -9.23
C ARG A 49 6.47 -20.29 -9.68
N ILE A 50 6.89 -19.31 -8.90
CA ILE A 50 6.77 -17.88 -9.21
C ILE A 50 8.12 -17.38 -9.71
N ASN A 51 8.13 -16.73 -10.87
CA ASN A 51 9.33 -16.10 -11.39
C ASN A 51 9.58 -14.77 -10.69
N ALA A 52 10.85 -14.43 -10.49
CA ALA A 52 11.27 -13.18 -9.86
C ALA A 52 12.34 -12.49 -10.71
N ALA A 53 12.16 -11.20 -10.96
CA ALA A 53 13.17 -10.30 -11.49
C ALA A 53 13.59 -9.32 -10.38
N ILE A 54 14.89 -9.08 -10.23
CA ILE A 54 15.45 -8.25 -9.15
C ILE A 54 16.04 -6.98 -9.77
N SER A 55 15.76 -5.82 -9.17
CA SER A 55 16.29 -4.53 -9.63
C SER A 55 17.81 -4.51 -9.67
N ASN A 56 18.39 -3.81 -10.65
CA ASN A 56 19.84 -3.59 -10.76
C ASN A 56 20.36 -2.46 -9.84
N PHE A 57 19.56 -2.07 -8.84
CA PHE A 57 19.86 -1.04 -7.84
C PHE A 57 19.26 -1.42 -6.49
N LYS A 58 19.80 -0.85 -5.41
CA LYS A 58 19.20 -0.91 -4.07
C LYS A 58 18.45 0.39 -3.78
N VAL A 59 17.57 0.34 -2.80
CA VAL A 59 16.80 1.46 -2.30
C VAL A 59 17.06 1.59 -0.80
N VAL A 60 17.40 2.79 -0.35
CA VAL A 60 17.60 3.10 1.08
C VAL A 60 16.68 4.23 1.49
N LYS A 61 16.09 4.11 2.68
CA LYS A 61 15.25 5.18 3.25
C LYS A 61 16.13 6.37 3.60
N GLN A 62 15.71 7.57 3.21
CA GLN A 62 16.35 8.80 3.64
C GLN A 62 15.70 9.27 4.93
N SER A 63 16.45 9.47 6.02
CA SER A 63 15.91 10.13 7.21
C SER A 63 15.61 11.60 6.86
N THR A 64 14.36 11.93 6.57
CA THR A 64 13.93 13.34 6.48
C THR A 64 13.70 13.91 7.89
N GLN A 65 13.91 15.22 8.04
CA GLN A 65 13.87 15.95 9.33
C GLN A 65 12.50 15.93 10.05
N SER A 66 11.43 15.41 9.43
CA SER A 66 10.21 15.06 10.14
C SER A 66 10.45 13.74 10.89
N GLU A 67 10.72 13.80 12.19
CA GLU A 67 10.89 12.65 13.09
C GLU A 67 9.72 11.64 13.05
N PHE A 68 8.61 12.00 12.40
CA PHE A 68 7.36 11.25 12.41
C PHE A 68 7.05 10.49 11.11
N TYR A 69 7.68 10.83 9.97
CA TYR A 69 7.30 10.25 8.68
C TYR A 69 8.37 10.46 7.59
N SER A 70 8.76 9.39 6.88
CA SER A 70 9.54 9.50 5.65
C SER A 70 9.17 8.42 4.64
N ASP A 71 8.49 8.83 3.57
CA ASP A 71 8.27 8.02 2.37
C ASP A 71 9.43 8.12 1.38
N LYS A 72 10.46 8.90 1.71
CA LYS A 72 11.52 9.18 0.76
C LYS A 72 12.56 8.07 0.79
N SER A 73 12.74 7.46 -0.37
CA SER A 73 13.83 6.50 -0.58
C SER A 73 14.66 6.91 -1.78
N ILE A 74 15.97 6.66 -1.72
CA ILE A 74 16.89 6.96 -2.81
C ILE A 74 17.41 5.67 -3.44
N LYS A 75 17.55 5.67 -4.77
CA LYS A 75 18.20 4.57 -5.50
C LYS A 75 19.72 4.70 -5.33
N ILE A 76 20.38 3.61 -4.95
CA ILE A 76 21.85 3.51 -4.86
C ILE A 76 22.33 2.33 -5.73
N PRO A 77 23.60 2.34 -6.20
CA PRO A 77 24.14 1.24 -7.00
C PRO A 77 24.03 -0.11 -6.29
N LYS A 78 23.77 -1.19 -7.04
CA LYS A 78 23.66 -2.55 -6.49
C LYS A 78 24.93 -3.04 -5.78
N ASP A 79 26.10 -2.52 -6.18
CA ASP A 79 27.39 -2.92 -5.62
C ASP A 79 27.83 -1.97 -4.49
N SER A 80 26.95 -1.04 -4.07
CA SER A 80 27.19 -0.18 -2.92
C SER A 80 27.35 -1.01 -1.64
N ALA A 81 28.36 -0.67 -0.84
CA ALA A 81 28.59 -1.27 0.47
C ALA A 81 27.46 -0.97 1.48
N GLN A 82 26.68 0.10 1.24
CA GLN A 82 25.51 0.39 2.05
C GLN A 82 24.42 -0.66 1.80
N LYS A 83 23.99 -1.31 2.88
CA LYS A 83 22.86 -2.25 2.84
C LYS A 83 21.57 -1.54 2.45
N GLY A 84 20.73 -2.20 1.67
CA GLY A 84 19.46 -1.64 1.24
C GLY A 84 18.43 -2.69 0.85
N TYR A 85 17.34 -2.21 0.28
CA TYR A 85 16.26 -3.05 -0.23
C TYR A 85 16.37 -3.18 -1.74
N PHE A 86 16.12 -4.36 -2.27
CA PHE A 86 15.89 -4.57 -3.69
C PHE A 86 14.39 -4.52 -3.98
N PHE A 87 14.02 -3.98 -5.15
CA PHE A 87 12.72 -4.30 -5.72
C PHE A 87 12.77 -5.70 -6.31
N VAL A 88 11.78 -6.51 -5.93
CA VAL A 88 11.55 -7.83 -6.49
C VAL A 88 10.21 -7.79 -7.22
N TYR A 89 10.25 -8.04 -8.53
CA TYR A 89 9.09 -8.13 -9.40
C TYR A 89 8.76 -9.60 -9.57
N LEU A 90 7.56 -10.00 -9.16
CA LEU A 90 7.16 -11.41 -9.13
C LEU A 90 5.92 -11.66 -9.99
N SER A 91 5.97 -12.70 -10.81
CA SER A 91 4.90 -13.08 -11.72
C SER A 91 4.96 -14.58 -12.03
N LYS A 92 3.83 -15.19 -12.39
CA LYS A 92 3.82 -16.53 -13.00
C LYS A 92 4.51 -16.54 -14.37
N SER A 93 4.58 -15.39 -15.05
CA SER A 93 5.32 -15.21 -16.30
C SER A 93 6.68 -14.57 -16.05
N LYS A 94 7.76 -15.26 -16.45
CA LYS A 94 9.12 -14.71 -16.41
C LYS A 94 9.22 -13.42 -17.22
N GLU A 95 8.60 -13.39 -18.40
CA GLU A 95 8.61 -12.22 -19.27
C GLU A 95 7.96 -11.01 -18.62
N THR A 96 6.82 -11.20 -17.94
CA THR A 96 6.11 -10.10 -17.25
C THR A 96 6.93 -9.54 -16.08
N ALA A 97 7.60 -10.40 -15.31
CA ALA A 97 8.48 -9.95 -14.22
C ALA A 97 9.66 -9.12 -14.76
N GLU A 98 10.31 -9.57 -15.83
CA GLU A 98 11.42 -8.84 -16.46
C GLU A 98 10.96 -7.52 -17.08
N LYS A 99 9.80 -7.50 -17.77
CA LYS A 99 9.22 -6.26 -18.31
C LYS A 99 8.93 -5.25 -17.19
N ALA A 100 8.41 -5.69 -16.05
CA ALA A 100 8.13 -4.81 -14.91
C ALA A 100 9.43 -4.22 -14.33
N LYS A 101 10.49 -5.03 -14.21
CA LYS A 101 11.83 -4.56 -13.83
C LYS A 101 12.33 -3.49 -14.80
N LEU A 102 12.30 -3.75 -16.10
CA LEU A 102 12.77 -2.82 -17.13
C LEU A 102 11.97 -1.51 -17.15
N ALA A 103 10.65 -1.57 -16.93
CA ALA A 103 9.80 -0.40 -16.81
C ALA A 103 10.19 0.48 -15.60
N GLU A 104 10.54 -0.12 -14.46
CA GLU A 104 11.06 0.64 -13.31
C GLU A 104 12.43 1.28 -13.61
N GLU A 105 13.35 0.51 -14.20
CA GLU A 105 14.71 0.97 -14.48
C GLU A 105 14.74 2.12 -15.51
N SER A 106 13.75 2.16 -16.41
CA SER A 106 13.53 3.26 -17.34
C SER A 106 12.64 4.39 -16.81
N ASN A 107 12.21 4.32 -15.55
CA ASN A 107 11.24 5.23 -14.92
C ASN A 107 9.91 5.38 -15.70
N ASN A 108 9.52 4.34 -16.44
CA ASN A 108 8.24 4.28 -17.14
C ASN A 108 7.13 3.84 -16.17
N HIS A 109 6.68 4.78 -15.33
CA HIS A 109 5.70 4.52 -14.28
C HIS A 109 4.36 4.00 -14.81
N LYS A 110 3.91 4.51 -15.97
CA LYS A 110 2.65 4.09 -16.59
C LYS A 110 2.70 2.63 -17.02
N GLU A 111 3.74 2.25 -17.76
CA GLU A 111 3.94 0.86 -18.19
C GLU A 111 4.08 -0.08 -17.00
N LEU A 112 4.87 0.31 -16.00
CA LEU A 112 5.00 -0.45 -14.77
C LEU A 112 3.64 -0.69 -14.10
N GLY A 113 2.83 0.36 -13.94
CA GLY A 113 1.49 0.25 -13.35
C GLY A 113 0.59 -0.72 -14.11
N LEU A 114 0.60 -0.66 -15.44
CA LEU A 114 -0.18 -1.57 -16.29
C LEU A 114 0.29 -3.03 -16.14
N LEU A 115 1.61 -3.26 -16.12
CA LEU A 115 2.19 -4.59 -15.90
C LEU A 115 1.86 -5.18 -14.53
N LEU A 116 1.69 -4.32 -13.52
CA LEU A 116 1.25 -4.71 -12.17
C LEU A 116 -0.26 -4.96 -12.08
N GLY A 117 -1.02 -4.73 -13.16
CA GLY A 117 -2.46 -4.92 -13.23
C GLY A 117 -3.28 -3.74 -12.71
N TYR A 118 -2.70 -2.53 -12.65
CA TYR A 118 -3.43 -1.35 -12.20
C TYR A 118 -4.35 -0.80 -13.30
N PRO A 119 -5.50 -0.20 -12.93
CA PRO A 119 -6.39 0.40 -13.92
C PRO A 119 -5.69 1.52 -14.69
N LYS A 120 -5.89 1.56 -16.02
CA LYS A 120 -5.30 2.59 -16.90
C LYS A 120 -5.53 4.01 -16.38
N CYS A 121 -6.74 4.32 -15.91
CA CYS A 121 -7.08 5.63 -15.38
C CYS A 121 -6.30 6.00 -14.10
N CYS A 122 -5.93 5.01 -13.28
CA CYS A 122 -5.09 5.21 -12.10
C CYS A 122 -3.61 5.38 -12.47
N CYS A 123 -3.13 4.66 -13.50
CA CYS A 123 -1.79 4.86 -14.03
C CYS A 123 -1.62 6.28 -14.61
N GLU A 124 -2.61 6.77 -15.36
CA GLU A 124 -2.62 8.13 -15.91
C GLU A 124 -2.68 9.20 -14.82
N PHE A 125 -3.50 8.96 -13.79
CA PHE A 125 -3.52 9.82 -12.61
C PHE A 125 -2.17 9.86 -11.89
N PHE A 126 -1.51 8.71 -11.71
CA PHE A 126 -0.20 8.64 -11.09
C PHE A 126 0.84 9.40 -11.92
N GLU A 127 0.92 9.14 -13.23
CA GLU A 127 1.85 9.82 -14.14
C GLU A 127 1.69 11.36 -14.12
N LYS A 128 0.45 11.84 -14.01
CA LYS A 128 0.14 13.28 -13.94
C LYS A 128 0.54 13.93 -12.60
N ASN A 129 0.41 13.21 -11.49
CA ASN A 129 0.49 13.79 -10.14
C ASN A 129 1.71 13.36 -9.33
N PHE A 130 2.43 12.32 -9.75
CA PHE A 130 3.60 11.81 -9.05
C PHE A 130 4.74 12.82 -9.06
N ASN A 131 5.35 12.99 -7.89
CA ASN A 131 6.53 13.81 -7.70
C ASN A 131 7.46 13.07 -6.72
N GLU A 132 8.75 12.98 -7.02
CA GLU A 132 9.73 12.35 -6.12
C GLU A 132 9.78 12.99 -4.72
N LYS A 133 9.35 14.26 -4.59
CA LYS A 133 9.24 14.95 -3.30
C LYS A 133 7.97 14.57 -2.52
N ASN A 134 6.92 14.10 -3.20
CA ASN A 134 5.67 13.65 -2.57
C ASN A 134 5.14 12.41 -3.29
N ALA A 135 5.59 11.24 -2.82
CA ALA A 135 5.21 9.95 -3.38
C ALA A 135 3.84 9.44 -2.89
N ASP A 136 3.26 10.07 -1.86
CA ASP A 136 1.93 9.72 -1.36
C ASP A 136 0.85 10.58 -2.02
N LEU A 137 0.03 9.96 -2.86
CA LEU A 137 -1.03 10.64 -3.60
C LEU A 137 -2.38 10.59 -2.90
N THR A 138 -2.47 10.16 -1.63
CA THR A 138 -3.75 10.05 -0.91
C THR A 138 -4.52 11.39 -0.90
N LEU A 139 -3.85 12.51 -0.64
CA LEU A 139 -4.48 13.83 -0.69
C LEU A 139 -4.90 14.23 -2.12
N LYS A 140 -4.12 13.84 -3.15
CA LYS A 140 -4.51 14.06 -4.55
C LYS A 140 -5.70 13.21 -4.97
N THR A 141 -5.81 11.99 -4.44
CA THR A 141 -7.01 11.16 -4.58
C THR A 141 -8.21 11.86 -3.96
N LEU A 142 -8.08 12.42 -2.76
CA LEU A 142 -9.14 13.18 -2.08
C LEU A 142 -9.57 14.42 -2.88
N GLU A 143 -8.61 15.24 -3.33
CA GLU A 143 -8.87 16.43 -4.16
C GLU A 143 -9.63 16.10 -5.46
N ASN A 144 -9.45 14.88 -5.98
CA ASN A 144 -10.09 14.40 -7.20
C ASN A 144 -11.33 13.53 -6.92
N SER A 145 -11.85 13.53 -5.69
CA SER A 145 -13.08 12.85 -5.25
C SER A 145 -14.15 13.85 -4.86
N ASP A 146 -15.42 13.43 -4.85
CA ASP A 146 -16.54 14.30 -4.52
C ASP A 146 -16.96 14.11 -3.06
N GLY A 147 -16.73 15.13 -2.22
CA GLY A 147 -17.07 15.10 -0.81
C GLY A 147 -16.02 14.42 0.06
N TYR A 148 -16.45 13.75 1.13
CA TYR A 148 -15.56 13.15 2.13
C TYR A 148 -16.07 11.80 2.66
N GLU A 149 -17.17 11.28 2.10
CA GLU A 149 -17.75 9.99 2.44
C GLU A 149 -17.58 9.03 1.28
N PHE A 150 -16.84 7.94 1.52
CA PHE A 150 -16.48 7.02 0.46
C PHE A 150 -16.67 5.58 0.89
N THR A 151 -16.69 4.67 -0.10
CA THR A 151 -16.63 3.25 0.19
C THR A 151 -15.25 2.85 0.75
N PHE A 152 -15.25 1.94 1.74
CA PHE A 152 -14.00 1.50 2.37
C PHE A 152 -13.06 0.74 1.42
N TYR A 153 -13.56 0.23 0.29
CA TYR A 153 -12.78 -0.55 -0.67
C TYR A 153 -11.56 0.22 -1.22
N ASN A 154 -11.68 1.53 -1.35
CA ASN A 154 -10.62 2.40 -1.85
C ASN A 154 -9.88 3.15 -0.73
N ASN A 155 -10.07 2.81 0.55
CA ASN A 155 -9.36 3.46 1.66
C ASN A 155 -7.86 3.07 1.66
N ILE A 156 -7.08 3.77 0.83
CA ILE A 156 -5.64 3.55 0.66
C ILE A 156 -4.81 4.12 1.83
N ALA A 157 -5.37 5.04 2.62
CA ALA A 157 -4.69 5.64 3.77
C ALA A 157 -4.38 4.60 4.87
N ALA A 158 -5.16 3.53 4.97
CA ALA A 158 -4.93 2.46 5.93
C ALA A 158 -3.62 1.68 5.67
N ARG A 159 -2.99 1.83 4.48
CA ARG A 159 -1.72 1.16 4.14
C ARG A 159 -0.60 1.45 5.14
N HIS A 160 -0.67 2.61 5.79
CA HIS A 160 0.28 3.05 6.82
C HIS A 160 0.22 2.20 8.10
N PHE A 161 -0.82 1.39 8.22
CA PHE A 161 -1.04 0.42 9.30
C PHE A 161 -0.90 -1.03 8.81
N ASP A 162 -0.24 -1.25 7.66
CA ASP A 162 -0.08 -2.57 7.00
C ASP A 162 -1.44 -3.22 6.63
N VAL A 163 -2.45 -2.38 6.32
CA VAL A 163 -3.80 -2.80 5.91
C VAL A 163 -4.20 -2.08 4.62
N SER A 164 -4.25 -2.80 3.51
CA SER A 164 -4.75 -2.25 2.24
C SER A 164 -5.30 -3.36 1.35
N LEU A 165 -6.36 -3.04 0.60
CA LEU A 165 -6.87 -3.89 -0.49
C LEU A 165 -6.29 -3.52 -1.85
N LEU A 166 -5.56 -2.41 -1.95
CA LEU A 166 -4.99 -1.88 -3.19
C LEU A 166 -3.47 -1.70 -3.05
N SER A 167 -2.80 -1.79 -4.19
CA SER A 167 -1.34 -1.58 -4.31
C SER A 167 -0.99 -0.40 -5.20
N HIS A 168 -2.01 0.39 -5.56
CA HIS A 168 -1.95 1.63 -6.31
C HIS A 168 -2.82 2.69 -5.63
N PHE A 169 -2.53 3.96 -5.93
CA PHE A 169 -3.43 5.05 -5.58
C PHE A 169 -4.58 5.07 -6.59
N PRO A 170 -5.85 4.95 -6.16
CA PRO A 170 -6.97 5.15 -7.05
C PRO A 170 -7.01 6.63 -7.46
N HIS A 171 -7.46 6.95 -8.68
CA HIS A 171 -7.54 8.36 -9.10
C HIS A 171 -8.53 9.18 -8.27
N SER A 172 -9.51 8.52 -7.64
CA SER A 172 -10.52 9.07 -6.74
C SER A 172 -11.02 7.95 -5.85
N PHE A 173 -11.62 8.26 -4.69
CA PHE A 173 -12.12 7.25 -3.77
C PHE A 173 -13.36 6.50 -4.31
N GLU A 174 -13.99 6.98 -5.38
CA GLU A 174 -15.09 6.35 -6.12
C GLU A 174 -14.64 5.57 -7.36
N CYS A 175 -13.32 5.47 -7.60
CA CYS A 175 -12.77 4.79 -8.78
C CYS A 175 -13.28 3.34 -8.90
N LYS A 176 -14.24 3.11 -9.81
CA LYS A 176 -14.93 1.82 -9.98
C LYS A 176 -13.99 0.65 -10.28
N PRO A 177 -13.01 0.77 -11.21
CA PRO A 177 -12.06 -0.32 -11.45
C PRO A 177 -11.27 -0.70 -10.18
N SER A 178 -10.88 0.29 -9.36
CA SER A 178 -10.19 0.03 -8.10
C SER A 178 -11.09 -0.65 -7.07
N ILE A 179 -12.36 -0.26 -6.99
CA ILE A 179 -13.36 -0.91 -6.12
C ILE A 179 -13.49 -2.40 -6.49
N GLU A 180 -13.54 -2.73 -7.78
CA GLU A 180 -13.66 -4.14 -8.20
C GLU A 180 -12.41 -4.96 -7.87
N ILE A 181 -11.20 -4.38 -8.03
CA ILE A 181 -9.96 -5.00 -7.57
C ILE A 181 -10.00 -5.23 -6.06
N ALA A 182 -10.37 -4.22 -5.27
CA ALA A 182 -10.44 -4.33 -3.82
C ALA A 182 -11.46 -5.37 -3.34
N LYS A 183 -12.64 -5.44 -3.98
CA LYS A 183 -13.64 -6.50 -3.71
C LYS A 183 -13.09 -7.89 -4.00
N ASN A 184 -12.40 -8.06 -5.13
CA ASN A 184 -11.78 -9.34 -5.48
C ASN A 184 -10.70 -9.74 -4.46
N ASN A 185 -9.84 -8.79 -4.10
CA ASN A 185 -8.79 -8.97 -3.11
C ASN A 185 -9.37 -9.36 -1.75
N LEU A 186 -10.45 -8.72 -1.29
CA LEU A 186 -11.12 -9.08 -0.05
C LEU A 186 -11.73 -10.49 -0.10
N LYS A 187 -12.30 -10.91 -1.25
CA LYS A 187 -12.78 -12.28 -1.45
C LYS A 187 -11.65 -13.30 -1.32
N ILE A 188 -10.47 -13.01 -1.89
CA ILE A 188 -9.27 -13.86 -1.78
C ILE A 188 -8.78 -13.93 -0.33
N ILE A 189 -8.70 -12.79 0.36
CA ILE A 189 -8.35 -12.78 1.78
C ILE A 189 -9.34 -13.67 2.56
N ASN A 190 -10.65 -13.51 2.33
CA ASN A 190 -11.68 -14.27 3.03
C ASN A 190 -11.61 -15.78 2.73
N LYS A 191 -11.24 -16.18 1.51
CA LYS A 191 -10.98 -17.58 1.14
C LYS A 191 -9.89 -18.21 2.01
N TYR A 192 -8.84 -17.45 2.34
CA TYR A 192 -7.68 -17.96 3.09
C TYR A 192 -7.69 -17.65 4.59
N SER A 193 -8.41 -16.62 5.02
CA SER A 193 -8.57 -16.24 6.42
C SER A 193 -9.78 -15.31 6.58
N LYS A 194 -10.91 -15.88 7.04
CA LYS A 194 -12.11 -15.12 7.40
C LYS A 194 -11.82 -14.07 8.47
N GLN A 195 -11.01 -14.43 9.48
CA GLN A 195 -10.61 -13.52 10.55
C GLN A 195 -9.86 -12.30 10.01
N LEU A 196 -8.94 -12.50 9.06
CA LEU A 196 -8.19 -11.40 8.46
C LEU A 196 -9.10 -10.52 7.60
N ALA A 197 -10.04 -11.11 6.85
CA ALA A 197 -11.00 -10.35 6.06
C ALA A 197 -11.91 -9.47 6.93
N VAL A 198 -12.40 -10.00 8.06
CA VAL A 198 -13.19 -9.23 9.05
C VAL A 198 -12.35 -8.10 9.64
N MET A 199 -11.09 -8.38 9.99
CA MET A 199 -10.17 -7.37 10.51
C MET A 199 -9.92 -6.25 9.49
N PHE A 200 -9.65 -6.60 8.22
CA PHE A 200 -9.45 -5.62 7.14
C PHE A 200 -10.68 -4.74 6.96
N SER A 201 -11.86 -5.33 6.79
CA SER A 201 -13.11 -4.57 6.64
C SER A 201 -13.33 -3.61 7.81
N GLY A 202 -13.15 -4.08 9.05
CA GLY A 202 -13.36 -3.26 10.24
C GLY A 202 -12.29 -2.18 10.49
N ILE A 203 -11.13 -2.24 9.83
CA ILE A 203 -10.13 -1.15 9.84
C ILE A 203 -10.41 -0.17 8.70
N LEU A 204 -10.64 -0.68 7.49
CA LEU A 204 -10.83 0.13 6.29
C LEU A 204 -12.11 0.97 6.35
N GLN A 205 -13.12 0.54 7.10
CA GLN A 205 -14.34 1.31 7.36
C GLN A 205 -14.13 2.50 8.32
N GLY A 206 -12.96 2.65 8.96
CA GLY A 206 -12.71 3.75 9.89
C GLY A 206 -12.62 5.12 9.22
N VAL A 207 -12.86 6.18 10.00
CA VAL A 207 -12.64 7.56 9.55
C VAL A 207 -11.15 7.84 9.48
N VAL A 208 -10.71 8.42 8.36
CA VAL A 208 -9.33 8.83 8.15
C VAL A 208 -9.18 10.32 8.50
N VAL A 209 -8.26 10.64 9.42
CA VAL A 209 -7.75 12.01 9.56
C VAL A 209 -6.33 12.00 9.01
N TYR A 210 -6.11 12.72 7.91
CA TYR A 210 -4.84 12.72 7.20
C TYR A 210 -4.16 14.07 7.38
N THR A 211 -2.96 14.08 7.99
CA THR A 211 -2.14 15.29 8.11
C THR A 211 -0.72 15.00 7.66
N LEU A 212 -0.05 16.00 7.08
CA LEU A 212 1.34 15.86 6.66
C LEU A 212 2.32 16.01 7.83
N GLU A 213 1.93 16.71 8.90
CA GLU A 213 2.82 17.09 10.00
C GLU A 213 2.58 16.30 11.28
N GLU A 214 1.32 15.94 11.57
CA GLU A 214 0.94 15.29 12.83
C GLU A 214 0.71 13.78 12.70
N GLY A 215 0.84 13.25 11.49
CA GLY A 215 0.62 11.84 11.15
C GLY A 215 -0.76 11.55 10.58
N ILE A 216 -1.04 10.25 10.45
CA ILE A 216 -2.26 9.72 9.86
C ILE A 216 -2.99 8.95 10.95
N PHE A 217 -4.30 9.13 11.02
CA PHE A 217 -5.15 8.54 12.05
C PHE A 217 -6.31 7.78 11.45
N LEU A 218 -6.61 6.62 12.04
CA LEU A 218 -7.85 5.89 11.80
C LEU A 218 -8.69 5.90 13.07
N LEU A 219 -9.85 6.56 13.01
CA LEU A 219 -10.85 6.55 14.07
C LEU A 219 -11.79 5.37 13.84
N ARG A 220 -11.84 4.45 14.80
CA ARG A 220 -12.62 3.20 14.70
C ARG A 220 -13.73 3.17 15.73
N LYS A 221 -14.71 2.29 15.49
CA LYS A 221 -15.94 2.18 16.29
C LYS A 221 -16.59 3.56 16.42
N TYR A 222 -16.83 4.19 15.28
CA TYR A 222 -17.36 5.53 15.22
C TYR A 222 -18.84 5.53 14.85
N GLU A 223 -19.52 6.58 15.28
CA GLU A 223 -20.87 6.93 14.88
C GLU A 223 -20.84 8.36 14.33
N LYS A 224 -21.53 8.59 13.23
CA LYS A 224 -21.73 9.93 12.67
C LYS A 224 -23.14 10.41 13.03
N ILE A 225 -23.23 11.54 13.72
CA ILE A 225 -24.48 12.21 14.08
C ILE A 225 -24.42 13.63 13.52
N ASN A 226 -25.16 13.89 12.43
CA ASN A 226 -25.05 15.13 11.66
C ASN A 226 -23.58 15.38 11.26
N ASP A 227 -23.00 16.52 11.65
CA ASP A 227 -21.61 16.88 11.38
C ASP A 227 -20.65 16.42 12.48
N GLU A 228 -21.09 15.64 13.47
CA GLU A 228 -20.24 15.12 14.53
C GLU A 228 -19.88 13.65 14.31
N ILE A 229 -18.61 13.32 14.53
CA ILE A 229 -18.06 11.97 14.58
C ILE A 229 -17.71 11.67 16.03
N ILE A 230 -18.39 10.70 16.63
CA ILE A 230 -18.06 10.15 17.96
C ILE A 230 -17.32 8.85 17.73
N HIS A 231 -16.12 8.67 18.27
CA HIS A 231 -15.28 7.49 17.99
C HIS A 231 -14.72 6.83 19.25
N GLY A 232 -14.44 5.52 19.16
CA GLY A 232 -13.86 4.76 20.27
C GLY A 232 -12.32 4.74 20.23
N ASP A 233 -11.78 4.02 19.25
CA ASP A 233 -10.34 3.73 19.17
C ASP A 233 -9.65 4.64 18.16
N VAL A 234 -8.38 4.97 18.40
CA VAL A 234 -7.53 5.76 17.50
C VAL A 234 -6.27 4.96 17.17
N LEU A 235 -6.12 4.57 15.91
CA LEU A 235 -4.84 4.11 15.38
C LEU A 235 -4.08 5.32 14.84
N THR A 236 -2.77 5.39 15.08
CA THR A 236 -1.95 6.51 14.62
C THR A 236 -0.57 6.06 14.13
N THR A 237 -0.03 6.77 13.14
CA THR A 237 1.36 6.66 12.72
C THR A 237 2.31 7.47 13.61
N ALA A 238 1.82 8.43 14.40
CA ALA A 238 2.62 9.32 15.23
C ALA A 238 1.90 9.79 16.51
N LYS A 239 2.60 9.77 17.66
CA LYS A 239 2.07 10.28 18.94
C LYS A 239 2.19 11.81 19.05
N SER A 240 1.56 12.53 18.13
CA SER A 240 1.56 13.99 18.03
C SER A 240 0.56 14.67 18.99
N LYS A 241 0.49 16.00 18.97
CA LYS A 241 -0.52 16.76 19.74
C LYS A 241 -1.94 16.36 19.32
N LEU A 242 -2.19 16.24 18.01
CA LEU A 242 -3.47 15.76 17.50
C LEU A 242 -3.82 14.35 17.95
N TYR A 243 -2.84 13.44 18.08
CA TYR A 243 -3.10 12.11 18.66
C TYR A 243 -3.74 12.21 20.05
N TYR A 244 -3.17 13.03 20.94
CA TYR A 244 -3.67 13.17 22.30
C TYR A 244 -5.03 13.89 22.33
N LEU A 245 -5.26 14.85 21.43
CA LEU A 245 -6.56 15.50 21.28
C LEU A 245 -7.64 14.50 20.84
N LEU A 246 -7.40 13.73 19.77
CA LEU A 246 -8.33 12.69 19.31
C LEU A 246 -8.52 11.59 20.38
N SER A 247 -7.47 11.26 21.11
CA SER A 247 -7.55 10.19 22.12
C SER A 247 -8.32 10.59 23.38
N SER A 248 -8.21 11.86 23.79
CA SER A 248 -8.89 12.40 24.98
C SER A 248 -10.29 12.93 24.67
N ASN A 249 -10.46 13.57 23.52
CA ASN A 249 -11.72 14.07 23.02
C ASN A 249 -12.23 13.14 21.92
N LYS A 250 -13.14 12.25 22.30
CA LYS A 250 -13.74 11.23 21.42
C LYS A 250 -14.74 11.78 20.41
N LYS A 251 -14.67 13.09 20.12
CA LYS A 251 -15.60 13.81 19.25
C LYS A 251 -14.83 14.69 18.28
N LEU A 252 -15.22 14.63 17.01
CA LEU A 252 -14.72 15.48 15.94
C LEU A 252 -15.90 16.11 15.21
N ARG A 253 -15.82 17.39 14.86
CA ARG A 253 -16.85 18.08 14.06
C ARG A 253 -16.31 18.33 12.65
N ILE A 254 -17.11 18.00 11.65
CA ILE A 254 -16.88 18.31 10.24
C ILE A 254 -17.30 19.77 10.01
N VAL A 255 -16.43 20.55 9.38
CA VAL A 255 -16.62 22.00 9.12
C VAL A 255 -16.63 22.24 7.64
#